data_AF-A0AB33HVW7-F1
#
_entry.id   AF-A0AB33HVW7-F1
#
_cell.length_a   1.000
_cell.length_b   1.000
_cell.length_c   1.000
_cell.angle_alpha   90.00
_cell.angle_beta   90.00
_cell.angle_gamma   90.00
#
_symmetry.space_group_name_H-M   'P 1'
#
loop_
_entity.id
_entity.type
_entity.pdbx_description
1 polymer ?
#
loop_
_entity_poly.entity_id
_entity_poly.type
_entity_poly.pdbx_seq_one_letter_code
_entity_poly.pdbx_strand_id
1 'polypeptide(L)'
;MRKLKILSSGAVLGALMCIFTAGVIAASTITGALYRADISVANVSYTATKVSVPFTFNTQSLLDGQYINSSFSNSTMRDSAGQDIAFMPGQGIDPWIMWVEQISQNSALNYSLYTGGNTAMGGKLAYFPGTSGMTVADAASLELGNNFEIELSGYMDTINGVGESPILKAGSLSITIDAAQQITVGNYSNENLTIANSSWEGTNCYATSWYGQTFTFTNNVILNGFNLYCKKVGAPAGNLDYYLYATSGGLPTGSALASGSILASTVSTSAGLLSLAFTTPVSLTAATTYAVVFSCPSGNSSNRISYWYTNNSSYAGGQQLSSSNSGASWTGSSIVDIYITLSGAYLNALVSASNVAYGEHVVKTNLSGGTLNLYIDGVLEDSAAFVGSITDNTNDWIIGAGGSMPYLYYAKITVGGVLKGSWTWEYAATFTDLSGNGNDATPSFRTTTTDADVSASIKSYSAISQSLSSISDDDAPNVIPDMPEVPSGWFTDLHPETLPGGTEINNMLIDADIPPGVFWYPMWFLGGTVVVMLVFGVSRKILPAAMGGISWDIFWCAAVGVDFWVLIPNSLVAIGEIANRKKQSL
;
A
#
# COMPACT_ATOMS: atom_id res chain seq x y z
N MET A 1 -13.29 68.22 23.59
CA MET A 1 -14.53 67.68 22.98
C MET A 1 -14.18 66.98 21.67
N ARG A 2 -13.88 65.67 21.72
CA ARG A 2 -13.68 64.83 20.53
C ARG A 2 -14.85 63.85 20.49
N LYS A 3 -15.60 63.86 19.38
CA LYS A 3 -16.80 63.06 19.18
C LYS A 3 -16.42 61.57 19.11
N LEU A 4 -16.95 60.82 20.06
CA LEU A 4 -16.96 59.36 20.11
C LEU A 4 -17.98 58.86 19.07
N LYS A 5 -17.53 58.14 18.03
CA LYS A 5 -18.43 57.40 17.14
C LYS A 5 -18.66 56.02 17.74
N ILE A 6 -19.88 55.80 18.21
CA ILE A 6 -20.44 54.51 18.60
C ILE A 6 -20.54 53.67 17.33
N LEU A 7 -19.74 52.60 17.24
CA LEU A 7 -19.94 51.52 16.28
C LEU A 7 -20.97 50.56 16.87
N SER A 8 -22.00 50.32 16.06
CA SER A 8 -23.18 49.50 16.34
C SER A 8 -22.80 48.05 16.69
N SER A 9 -23.21 47.65 17.88
CA SER A 9 -23.23 46.30 18.45
C SER A 9 -24.25 45.39 17.78
N GLY A 10 -24.09 45.16 16.47
CA GLY A 10 -24.92 44.23 15.67
C GLY A 10 -24.16 43.07 15.04
N ALA A 11 -22.82 43.09 15.04
CA ALA A 11 -21.98 42.09 14.36
C ALA A 11 -21.26 41.11 15.31
N VAL A 12 -21.41 41.26 16.63
CA VAL A 12 -20.66 40.48 17.64
C VAL A 12 -21.56 39.45 18.36
N LEU A 13 -22.87 39.43 18.08
CA LEU A 13 -23.80 38.46 18.69
C LEU A 13 -24.22 37.32 17.75
N GLY A 14 -23.70 37.26 16.52
CA GLY A 14 -23.99 36.22 15.52
C GLY A 14 -22.95 35.09 15.44
N ALA A 15 -21.90 35.12 16.26
CA ALA A 15 -20.80 34.16 16.24
C ALA A 15 -20.88 33.09 17.36
N LEU A 16 -22.03 32.97 18.04
CA LEU A 16 -22.20 32.03 19.14
C LEU A 16 -23.52 31.26 18.98
N MET A 17 -23.41 30.06 18.39
CA MET A 17 -24.39 28.95 18.28
C MET A 17 -24.59 28.44 16.85
N CYS A 18 -23.49 27.96 16.24
CA CYS A 18 -23.59 26.78 15.38
C CYS A 18 -23.14 25.61 16.25
N ILE A 19 -24.07 25.07 17.06
CA ILE A 19 -23.92 23.73 17.60
C ILE A 19 -24.03 22.82 16.38
N PHE A 20 -22.88 22.45 15.83
CA PHE A 20 -22.80 21.33 14.92
C PHE A 20 -23.34 20.12 15.70
N THR A 21 -24.56 19.70 15.39
CA THR A 21 -24.90 18.30 15.56
C THR A 21 -24.11 17.58 14.48
N ALA A 22 -22.83 17.32 14.76
CA ALA A 22 -22.16 16.19 14.14
C ALA A 22 -23.14 15.03 14.35
N GLY A 23 -23.71 14.52 13.25
CA GLY A 23 -24.55 13.34 13.34
C GLY A 23 -23.74 12.32 14.13
N VAL A 24 -24.28 11.86 15.25
CA VAL A 24 -23.65 10.78 15.99
C VAL A 24 -23.57 9.64 14.99
N ILE A 25 -22.37 9.39 14.45
CA ILE A 25 -22.12 8.19 13.66
C ILE A 25 -22.40 7.07 14.64
N ALA A 26 -23.56 6.44 14.49
CA ALA A 26 -23.89 5.28 15.29
C ALA A 26 -22.73 4.30 15.07
N ALA A 27 -22.09 3.90 16.16
CA ALA A 27 -21.09 2.83 16.09
C ALA A 27 -21.71 1.65 15.33
N SER A 28 -20.86 0.87 14.67
CA SER A 28 -21.24 -0.33 13.93
C SER A 28 -22.20 -1.21 14.75
N THR A 29 -22.92 -2.12 14.11
CA THR A 29 -23.62 -3.17 14.85
C THR A 29 -22.74 -4.40 14.89
N ILE A 30 -22.40 -4.87 16.10
CA ILE A 30 -21.80 -6.20 16.29
C ILE A 30 -22.87 -7.27 16.52
N THR A 31 -24.14 -6.91 16.33
CA THR A 31 -25.26 -7.85 16.43
C THR A 31 -25.12 -8.89 15.35
N GLY A 32 -25.01 -10.16 15.74
CA GLY A 32 -24.84 -11.27 14.81
C GLY A 32 -23.38 -11.57 14.42
N ALA A 33 -22.39 -10.86 14.98
CA ALA A 33 -21.00 -11.25 14.84
C ALA A 33 -20.76 -12.65 15.44
N LEU A 34 -20.18 -13.54 14.64
CA LEU A 34 -19.94 -14.93 15.05
C LEU A 34 -18.56 -15.11 15.67
N TYR A 35 -17.58 -14.34 15.20
CA TYR A 35 -16.18 -14.45 15.59
C TYR A 35 -15.61 -13.10 16.03
N ARG A 36 -14.55 -13.17 16.84
CA ARG A 36 -13.75 -12.02 17.27
C ARG A 36 -12.27 -12.35 17.23
N ALA A 37 -11.49 -11.48 16.60
CA ALA A 37 -10.03 -11.46 16.75
C ALA A 37 -9.63 -10.38 17.76
N ASP A 38 -8.79 -10.74 18.73
CA ASP A 38 -8.17 -9.77 19.62
C ASP A 38 -6.82 -9.35 19.00
N ILE A 39 -6.68 -8.07 18.69
CA ILE A 39 -5.49 -7.48 18.07
C ILE A 39 -4.80 -6.60 19.09
N SER A 40 -3.49 -6.76 19.24
CA SER A 40 -2.68 -5.90 20.12
C SER A 40 -1.71 -5.08 19.30
N VAL A 41 -1.70 -3.78 19.55
CA VAL A 41 -0.78 -2.80 18.98
C VAL A 41 0.21 -2.40 20.07
N ALA A 42 1.52 -2.44 19.78
CA ALA A 42 2.58 -2.07 20.70
C ALA A 42 3.44 -0.94 20.14
N ASN A 43 3.95 -0.08 21.03
CA ASN A 43 4.86 1.03 20.70
C ASN A 43 6.07 1.02 21.64
N VAL A 44 7.28 1.17 21.10
CA VAL A 44 8.55 1.00 21.83
C VAL A 44 9.38 2.28 22.04
N SER A 45 8.94 3.45 21.53
CA SER A 45 9.86 4.61 21.43
C SER A 45 9.29 5.93 21.97
N TYR A 46 8.37 6.60 21.28
CA TYR A 46 7.79 7.88 21.71
C TYR A 46 6.27 7.83 21.56
N THR A 47 5.51 8.78 22.10
CA THR A 47 4.05 8.80 21.86
C THR A 47 3.79 9.03 20.38
N ALA A 48 3.29 8.00 19.70
CA ALA A 48 2.93 8.04 18.30
C ALA A 48 1.45 8.39 18.15
N THR A 49 1.12 9.15 17.12
CA THR A 49 -0.25 9.58 16.81
C THR A 49 -0.51 9.33 15.34
N LYS A 50 -1.77 9.00 15.00
CA LYS A 50 -2.25 8.97 13.61
C LYS A 50 -1.51 7.95 12.75
N VAL A 51 -1.41 6.73 13.27
CA VAL A 51 -0.58 5.68 12.70
C VAL A 51 -1.43 4.68 11.95
N SER A 52 -1.16 4.49 10.66
CA SER A 52 -1.57 3.32 9.90
C SER A 52 -0.60 2.17 10.18
N VAL A 53 -1.09 1.05 10.71
CA VAL A 53 -0.27 -0.08 11.17
C VAL A 53 -0.69 -1.37 10.47
N PRO A 54 0.23 -2.09 9.80
CA PRO A 54 -0.05 -3.38 9.20
C PRO A 54 -0.06 -4.51 10.23
N PHE A 55 -0.87 -5.53 9.97
CA PHE A 55 -0.79 -6.84 10.62
C PHE A 55 -1.16 -7.96 9.64
N THR A 56 -0.63 -9.16 9.89
CA THR A 56 -0.88 -10.32 9.03
C THR A 56 -2.16 -11.04 9.43
N PHE A 57 -3.08 -11.18 8.48
CA PHE A 57 -4.25 -12.06 8.58
C PHE A 57 -4.58 -12.61 7.19
N ASN A 58 -4.79 -13.93 7.07
CA ASN A 58 -5.03 -14.54 5.76
C ASN A 58 -6.48 -14.29 5.29
N THR A 59 -6.66 -13.25 4.48
CA THR A 59 -7.97 -12.87 3.95
C THR A 59 -8.62 -13.98 3.12
N GLN A 60 -7.83 -14.70 2.32
CA GLN A 60 -8.37 -15.77 1.47
C GLN A 60 -8.94 -16.91 2.31
N SER A 61 -8.21 -17.35 3.35
CA SER A 61 -8.71 -18.38 4.26
C SER A 61 -9.98 -17.94 5.01
N LEU A 62 -10.09 -16.64 5.35
CA LEU A 62 -11.29 -16.11 5.98
C LEU A 62 -12.50 -16.13 5.03
N LEU A 63 -12.29 -15.83 3.75
CA LEU A 63 -13.32 -15.89 2.71
C LEU A 63 -13.75 -17.34 2.45
N ASP A 64 -12.79 -18.24 2.24
CA ASP A 64 -13.03 -19.65 1.94
C ASP A 64 -13.78 -20.34 3.10
N GLY A 65 -13.41 -20.02 4.34
CA GLY A 65 -14.08 -20.52 5.54
C GLY A 65 -15.38 -19.78 5.90
N GLN A 66 -15.85 -18.85 5.07
CA GLN A 66 -17.06 -18.04 5.30
C GLN A 66 -17.07 -17.26 6.63
N TYR A 67 -15.88 -16.99 7.16
CA TYR A 67 -15.68 -16.16 8.35
C TYR A 67 -15.98 -14.69 8.07
N ILE A 68 -15.84 -14.28 6.81
CA ILE A 68 -16.16 -12.96 6.26
C ILE A 68 -16.81 -13.17 4.88
N ASN A 69 -17.61 -12.21 4.43
CA ASN A 69 -18.12 -12.20 3.06
C ASN A 69 -17.20 -11.39 2.13
N SER A 70 -17.35 -11.59 0.82
CA SER A 70 -16.52 -10.93 -0.20
C SER A 70 -16.65 -9.40 -0.25
N SER A 71 -17.74 -8.84 0.29
CA SER A 71 -17.92 -7.39 0.43
C SER A 71 -17.40 -6.83 1.75
N PHE A 72 -16.94 -7.69 2.66
CA PHE A 72 -16.50 -7.34 4.02
C PHE A 72 -17.54 -6.59 4.86
N SER A 73 -18.80 -6.61 4.41
CA SER A 73 -19.91 -5.92 5.05
C SER A 73 -20.26 -6.53 6.42
N ASN A 74 -19.90 -7.79 6.65
CA ASN A 74 -20.02 -8.48 7.93
C ASN A 74 -18.73 -8.42 8.76
N SER A 75 -17.97 -7.33 8.65
CA SER A 75 -16.79 -7.09 9.46
C SER A 75 -16.76 -5.67 10.04
N THR A 76 -16.21 -5.53 11.23
CA THR A 76 -15.94 -4.23 11.86
C THR A 76 -14.81 -4.32 12.87
N MET A 77 -14.01 -3.26 12.99
CA MET A 77 -12.91 -3.20 13.95
C MET A 77 -13.15 -2.07 14.95
N ARG A 78 -12.95 -2.37 16.25
CA ARG A 78 -13.18 -1.44 17.36
C ARG A 78 -12.00 -1.31 18.28
N ASP A 79 -11.87 -0.13 18.86
CA ASP A 79 -10.98 0.11 20.00
C ASP A 79 -11.56 -0.42 21.32
N SER A 80 -10.77 -0.29 22.39
CA SER A 80 -11.19 -0.70 23.74
C SER A 80 -12.38 0.08 24.32
N ALA A 81 -12.70 1.25 23.76
CA ALA A 81 -13.87 2.04 24.13
C ALA A 81 -15.13 1.64 23.33
N GLY A 82 -14.99 0.71 22.38
CA GLY A 82 -16.08 0.25 21.51
C GLY A 82 -16.33 1.17 20.30
N GLN A 83 -15.43 2.12 20.03
CA GLN A 83 -15.52 3.02 18.89
C GLN A 83 -14.93 2.35 17.66
N ASP A 84 -15.57 2.54 16.50
CA ASP A 84 -15.07 2.01 15.25
C ASP A 84 -13.80 2.73 14.81
N ILE A 85 -12.86 1.96 14.28
CA ILE A 85 -11.64 2.48 13.67
C ILE A 85 -11.60 2.12 12.20
N ALA A 86 -10.94 2.97 11.40
CA ALA A 86 -10.71 2.67 9.99
C ALA A 86 -9.81 1.45 9.84
N PHE A 87 -10.17 0.54 8.93
CA PHE A 87 -9.37 -0.64 8.62
C PHE A 87 -9.52 -1.04 7.16
N MET A 88 -8.53 -1.78 6.68
CA MET A 88 -8.48 -2.33 5.33
C MET A 88 -8.07 -3.80 5.38
N PRO A 89 -8.90 -4.71 4.88
CA PRO A 89 -8.49 -6.08 4.65
C PRO A 89 -7.33 -6.17 3.65
N GLY A 90 -6.40 -7.09 3.92
CA GLY A 90 -5.27 -7.35 3.02
C GLY A 90 -5.72 -8.00 1.72
N GLN A 91 -5.11 -7.61 0.59
CA GLN A 91 -5.39 -8.17 -0.75
C GLN A 91 -4.21 -9.03 -1.20
N GLY A 92 -4.46 -10.30 -1.54
CA GLY A 92 -3.39 -11.23 -1.94
C GLY A 92 -2.34 -11.41 -0.84
N ILE A 93 -1.12 -10.89 -1.06
CA ILE A 93 -0.02 -10.92 -0.10
C ILE A 93 0.07 -9.65 0.77
N ASP A 94 -0.70 -8.61 0.44
CA ASP A 94 -0.68 -7.36 1.17
C ASP A 94 -1.34 -7.53 2.56
N PRO A 95 -0.79 -6.89 3.60
CA PRO A 95 -1.28 -7.06 4.97
C PRO A 95 -2.62 -6.36 5.18
N TRP A 96 -3.31 -6.75 6.25
CA TRP A 96 -4.39 -5.92 6.78
C TRP A 96 -3.80 -4.65 7.37
N ILE A 97 -4.48 -3.53 7.21
CA ILE A 97 -4.09 -2.24 7.79
C ILE A 97 -5.18 -1.77 8.76
N MET A 98 -4.76 -1.20 9.89
CA MET A 98 -5.66 -0.56 10.85
C MET A 98 -5.17 0.83 11.25
N TRP A 99 -6.11 1.68 11.64
CA TRP A 99 -5.83 3.02 12.15
C TRP A 99 -5.65 3.03 13.67
N VAL A 100 -4.59 3.71 14.12
CA VAL A 100 -4.29 3.94 15.53
C VAL A 100 -4.20 5.44 15.78
N GLU A 101 -5.21 5.97 16.48
CA GLU A 101 -5.34 7.41 16.74
C GLU A 101 -4.17 7.96 17.57
N GLN A 102 -3.82 7.28 18.66
CA GLN A 102 -2.68 7.62 19.51
C GLN A 102 -2.27 6.40 20.33
N ILE A 103 -0.98 6.18 20.49
CA ILE A 103 -0.41 5.18 21.39
C ILE A 103 0.80 5.77 22.13
N SER A 104 0.75 5.75 23.46
CA SER A 104 1.82 6.29 24.30
C SER A 104 3.12 5.50 24.13
N GLN A 105 4.25 6.14 24.43
CA GLN A 105 5.54 5.48 24.54
C GLN A 105 5.47 4.24 25.44
N ASN A 106 6.10 3.13 25.02
CA ASN A 106 6.22 1.89 25.80
C ASN A 106 4.87 1.34 26.28
N SER A 107 3.84 1.48 25.44
CA SER A 107 2.48 1.04 25.77
C SER A 107 1.94 0.06 24.73
N ALA A 108 0.85 -0.60 25.10
CA ALA A 108 0.08 -1.44 24.21
C ALA A 108 -1.40 -1.09 24.28
N LEU A 109 -2.07 -1.16 23.13
CA LEU A 109 -3.51 -1.00 22.98
C LEU A 109 -4.11 -2.30 22.46
N ASN A 110 -5.36 -2.57 22.83
CA ASN A 110 -6.10 -3.74 22.37
C ASN A 110 -7.30 -3.29 21.54
N TYR A 111 -7.49 -3.99 20.43
CA TYR A 111 -8.57 -3.79 19.46
C TYR A 111 -9.28 -5.12 19.23
N SER A 112 -10.53 -5.04 18.81
CA SER A 112 -11.34 -6.21 18.47
C SER A 112 -11.82 -6.11 17.02
N LEU A 113 -11.50 -7.12 16.22
CA LEU A 113 -12.08 -7.31 14.89
C LEU A 113 -13.21 -8.33 14.99
N TYR A 114 -14.43 -7.89 14.70
CA TYR A 114 -15.62 -8.74 14.67
C TYR A 114 -15.90 -9.15 13.23
N THR A 115 -16.24 -10.42 13.03
CA THR A 115 -16.48 -11.00 11.71
C THR A 115 -17.62 -12.02 11.73
N GLY A 116 -18.14 -12.32 10.54
CA GLY A 116 -19.09 -13.39 10.30
C GLY A 116 -20.55 -12.98 10.48
N GLY A 117 -21.44 -13.95 10.30
CA GLY A 117 -22.88 -13.72 10.33
C GLY A 117 -23.41 -13.01 9.09
N ASN A 118 -24.74 -12.83 9.06
CA ASN A 118 -25.47 -12.31 7.90
C ASN A 118 -25.85 -10.82 8.04
N THR A 119 -25.56 -10.23 9.20
CA THR A 119 -25.90 -8.83 9.48
C THR A 119 -24.75 -7.94 9.02
N ALA A 120 -25.05 -6.95 8.19
CA ALA A 120 -24.08 -5.92 7.84
C ALA A 120 -23.71 -5.14 9.10
N MET A 121 -22.42 -5.15 9.45
CA MET A 121 -21.92 -4.52 10.67
C MET A 121 -21.71 -3.02 10.48
N GLY A 122 -21.43 -2.57 9.25
CA GLY A 122 -21.21 -1.15 8.96
C GLY A 122 -19.90 -0.61 9.55
N GLY A 123 -18.85 -1.43 9.58
CA GLY A 123 -17.52 -0.99 10.01
C GLY A 123 -16.94 0.09 9.09
N LYS A 124 -15.93 0.81 9.59
CA LYS A 124 -15.20 1.84 8.85
C LYS A 124 -14.20 1.24 7.85
N LEU A 125 -14.71 0.52 6.87
CA LEU A 125 -13.91 -0.03 5.77
C LEU A 125 -13.35 1.12 4.93
N ALA A 126 -12.03 1.18 4.77
CA ALA A 126 -11.35 2.25 4.04
C ALA A 126 -10.21 1.69 3.20
N TYR A 127 -9.84 2.43 2.16
CA TYR A 127 -8.63 2.19 1.38
C TYR A 127 -7.45 2.90 2.05
N PHE A 128 -6.36 2.19 2.33
CA PHE A 128 -5.12 2.74 2.88
C PHE A 128 -4.07 2.78 1.77
N PRO A 129 -3.91 3.93 1.09
CA PRO A 129 -3.01 4.04 -0.05
C PRO A 129 -1.54 3.84 0.35
N GLY A 130 -0.81 3.16 -0.54
CA GLY A 130 0.65 3.20 -0.57
C GLY A 130 1.15 4.58 -1.03
N THR A 131 2.47 4.74 -1.15
CA THR A 131 3.07 6.02 -1.56
C THR A 131 2.65 6.45 -2.96
N SER A 132 2.32 5.52 -3.84
CA SER A 132 1.85 5.82 -5.20
C SER A 132 0.36 6.17 -5.29
N GLY A 133 -0.42 5.95 -4.22
CA GLY A 133 -1.86 6.14 -4.24
C GLY A 133 -2.58 5.19 -5.19
N MET A 134 -3.75 5.60 -5.67
CA MET A 134 -4.56 4.90 -6.66
C MET A 134 -4.49 5.65 -8.00
N THR A 135 -4.23 4.93 -9.09
CA THR A 135 -4.13 5.50 -10.44
C THR A 135 -5.35 5.16 -11.26
N VAL A 136 -5.97 6.13 -11.92
CA VAL A 136 -7.04 5.91 -12.90
C VAL A 136 -6.52 6.36 -14.26
N ALA A 137 -6.55 5.45 -15.23
CA ALA A 137 -6.04 5.72 -16.56
C ALA A 137 -6.75 6.92 -17.20
N ASP A 138 -6.01 7.67 -18.01
CA ASP A 138 -6.56 8.75 -18.82
C ASP A 138 -7.74 8.26 -19.67
N ALA A 139 -8.84 9.02 -19.64
CA ALA A 139 -10.06 8.66 -20.34
C ALA A 139 -10.87 9.90 -20.69
N ALA A 140 -11.33 9.98 -21.95
CA ALA A 140 -12.14 11.09 -22.45
C ALA A 140 -13.40 11.40 -21.61
N SER A 141 -13.90 10.42 -20.85
CA SER A 141 -15.07 10.60 -19.98
C SER A 141 -14.74 11.32 -18.66
N LEU A 142 -13.48 11.37 -18.26
CA LEU A 142 -12.98 12.05 -17.05
C LEU A 142 -12.43 13.45 -17.33
N GLU A 143 -12.50 13.92 -18.57
CA GLU A 143 -12.01 15.25 -18.93
C GLU A 143 -12.95 16.34 -18.41
N LEU A 144 -12.49 17.05 -17.37
CA LEU A 144 -13.31 17.92 -16.53
C LEU A 144 -13.97 19.09 -17.30
N GLY A 145 -13.29 19.60 -18.34
CA GLY A 145 -13.77 20.74 -19.11
C GLY A 145 -14.10 21.95 -18.23
N ASN A 146 -15.28 22.53 -18.42
CA ASN A 146 -15.75 23.72 -17.70
C ASN A 146 -16.95 23.45 -16.75
N ASN A 147 -17.28 22.17 -16.52
CA ASN A 147 -18.39 21.78 -15.65
C ASN A 147 -18.08 20.43 -15.00
N PHE A 148 -17.66 20.45 -13.75
CA PHE A 148 -17.28 19.24 -13.03
C PHE A 148 -17.49 19.37 -11.54
N GLU A 149 -17.45 18.23 -10.86
CA GLU A 149 -17.34 18.11 -9.41
C GLU A 149 -16.38 16.97 -9.07
N ILE A 150 -15.47 17.19 -8.12
CA ILE A 150 -14.63 16.17 -7.51
C ILE A 150 -14.97 16.13 -6.03
N GLU A 151 -15.19 14.94 -5.49
CA GLU A 151 -15.47 14.72 -4.07
C GLU A 151 -14.58 13.60 -3.52
N LEU A 152 -13.86 13.89 -2.45
CA LEU A 152 -13.03 12.95 -1.70
C LEU A 152 -13.56 12.84 -0.28
N SER A 153 -13.57 11.63 0.28
CA SER A 153 -13.91 11.41 1.68
C SER A 153 -12.88 10.50 2.32
N GLY A 154 -12.31 10.90 3.45
CA GLY A 154 -11.27 10.16 4.14
C GLY A 154 -10.51 11.04 5.11
N TYR A 155 -9.36 10.55 5.58
CA TYR A 155 -8.49 11.32 6.44
C TYR A 155 -7.59 12.23 5.60
N MET A 156 -7.62 13.54 5.84
CA MET A 156 -6.68 14.51 5.29
C MET A 156 -5.56 14.77 6.30
N ASP A 157 -4.31 14.43 5.94
CA ASP A 157 -3.15 14.77 6.76
C ASP A 157 -2.61 16.16 6.39
N THR A 158 -3.25 17.20 6.92
CA THR A 158 -2.87 18.59 6.64
C THR A 158 -1.59 19.05 7.37
N ILE A 159 -0.90 18.16 8.10
CA ILE A 159 0.37 18.47 8.78
C ILE A 159 1.54 17.80 8.07
N ASN A 160 1.52 16.47 7.94
CA ASN A 160 2.63 15.74 7.32
C ASN A 160 2.46 15.56 5.81
N GLY A 161 1.25 15.77 5.29
CA GLY A 161 0.97 15.73 3.85
C GLY A 161 1.29 17.02 3.11
N VAL A 162 2.00 17.98 3.72
CA VAL A 162 2.35 19.25 3.07
C VAL A 162 3.24 19.01 1.84
N GLY A 163 2.87 19.60 0.71
CA GLY A 163 3.49 19.39 -0.60
C GLY A 163 2.87 18.22 -1.38
N GLU A 164 2.03 17.40 -0.75
CA GLU A 164 1.39 16.25 -1.38
C GLU A 164 0.00 16.59 -1.92
N SER A 165 -0.50 15.73 -2.80
CA SER A 165 -1.77 15.93 -3.50
C SER A 165 -2.77 14.81 -3.23
N PRO A 166 -3.86 15.09 -2.48
CA PRO A 166 -4.99 14.16 -2.40
C PRO A 166 -5.55 13.74 -3.76
N ILE A 167 -5.53 14.63 -4.75
CA ILE A 167 -5.80 14.29 -6.16
C ILE A 167 -4.91 15.10 -7.10
N LEU A 168 -4.41 14.44 -8.14
CA LEU A 168 -3.53 15.00 -9.15
C LEU A 168 -3.87 14.45 -10.53
N LYS A 169 -4.20 15.33 -11.48
CA LYS A 169 -4.01 15.10 -12.91
C LYS A 169 -2.88 16.01 -13.36
N ALA A 170 -1.67 15.45 -13.45
CA ALA A 170 -0.44 16.22 -13.61
C ALA A 170 -0.54 17.19 -14.81
N GLY A 171 -0.14 18.44 -14.65
CA GLY A 171 -0.23 19.44 -15.72
C GLY A 171 -1.66 19.89 -16.08
N SER A 172 -2.69 19.48 -15.33
CA SER A 172 -4.08 19.89 -15.51
C SER A 172 -4.66 20.50 -14.25
N LEU A 173 -5.02 19.68 -13.26
CA LEU A 173 -5.64 20.10 -12.00
C LEU A 173 -5.06 19.29 -10.84
N SER A 174 -4.96 19.93 -9.68
CA SER A 174 -4.61 19.26 -8.43
C SER A 174 -5.36 19.87 -7.26
N ILE A 175 -5.66 19.02 -6.28
CA ILE A 175 -5.93 19.45 -4.91
C ILE A 175 -4.66 19.16 -4.12
N THR A 176 -4.10 20.19 -3.49
CA THR A 176 -2.83 20.13 -2.75
C THR A 176 -3.00 20.52 -1.30
N ILE A 177 -2.04 20.10 -0.48
CA ILE A 177 -1.86 20.57 0.89
C ILE A 177 -0.62 21.47 0.89
N ASP A 178 -0.79 22.80 0.86
CA ASP A 178 0.34 23.72 0.57
C ASP A 178 1.09 24.22 1.81
N ALA A 179 0.34 24.47 2.89
CA ALA A 179 0.85 24.90 4.18
C ALA A 179 0.14 24.08 5.26
N ALA A 180 0.71 24.00 6.47
CA ALA A 180 0.06 23.29 7.56
C ALA A 180 -1.38 23.78 7.72
N GLN A 181 -2.35 22.88 7.50
CA GLN A 181 -3.80 23.15 7.56
C GLN A 181 -4.38 24.00 6.40
N GLN A 182 -3.77 24.00 5.22
CA GLN A 182 -4.37 24.60 4.02
C GLN A 182 -4.58 23.55 2.93
N ILE A 183 -5.80 23.50 2.38
CA ILE A 183 -6.16 22.70 1.20
C ILE A 183 -6.45 23.65 0.06
N THR A 184 -5.78 23.47 -1.07
CA THR A 184 -5.90 24.33 -2.25
C THR A 184 -6.35 23.53 -3.46
N VAL A 185 -7.22 24.11 -4.27
CA VAL A 185 -7.51 23.62 -5.62
C VAL A 185 -6.82 24.55 -6.60
N GLY A 186 -6.01 23.99 -7.48
CA GLY A 186 -5.32 24.76 -8.51
C GLY A 186 -5.31 24.06 -9.85
N ASN A 187 -5.08 24.85 -10.90
CA ASN A 187 -4.80 24.33 -12.24
C ASN A 187 -3.35 24.62 -12.62
N TYR A 188 -2.78 23.77 -13.45
CA TYR A 188 -1.42 23.98 -13.91
C TYR A 188 -1.38 25.00 -15.04
N SER A 189 -0.39 25.88 -14.98
CA SER A 189 -0.03 26.81 -16.05
C SER A 189 1.41 26.58 -16.45
N ASN A 190 1.71 26.75 -17.74
CA ASN A 190 3.08 26.65 -18.22
C ASN A 190 3.88 27.88 -17.75
N GLU A 191 5.07 27.65 -17.21
CA GLU A 191 6.09 28.68 -17.03
C GLU A 191 7.24 28.39 -17.99
N ASN A 192 7.46 29.31 -18.93
CA ASN A 192 8.52 29.22 -19.91
C ASN A 192 9.53 30.32 -19.66
N LEU A 193 10.81 29.95 -19.65
CA LEU A 193 11.93 30.86 -19.47
C LEU A 193 12.92 30.69 -20.61
N THR A 194 13.15 31.75 -21.37
CA THR A 194 14.23 31.82 -22.36
C THR A 194 15.34 32.69 -21.81
N ILE A 195 16.54 32.12 -21.66
CA ILE A 195 17.68 32.84 -21.06
C ILE A 195 18.31 33.80 -22.06
N ALA A 196 18.62 33.32 -23.27
CA ALA A 196 19.31 34.11 -24.28
C ALA A 196 18.78 33.80 -25.68
N ASN A 197 19.21 34.61 -26.65
CA ASN A 197 19.12 34.32 -28.07
C ASN A 197 20.51 33.94 -28.64
N SER A 198 20.55 33.17 -29.73
CA SER A 198 21.82 32.73 -30.34
C SER A 198 22.57 33.90 -30.97
N SER A 199 23.75 34.22 -30.43
CA SER A 199 24.67 35.21 -31.03
C SER A 199 26.01 34.60 -31.44
N TRP A 200 26.58 33.71 -30.62
CA TRP A 200 27.91 33.13 -30.82
C TRP A 200 27.93 31.62 -30.58
N GLU A 201 28.79 30.90 -31.30
CA GLU A 201 29.01 29.45 -31.11
C GLU A 201 30.15 29.19 -30.12
N GLY A 202 29.84 28.51 -29.02
CA GLY A 202 30.78 27.92 -28.07
C GLY A 202 31.14 26.51 -28.47
N THR A 203 32.44 26.22 -28.56
CA THR A 203 32.95 24.97 -29.15
C THR A 203 33.67 24.06 -28.16
N ASN A 204 33.62 24.35 -26.87
CA ASN A 204 34.50 23.69 -25.89
C ASN A 204 33.82 22.62 -25.02
N CYS A 205 32.59 22.20 -25.33
CA CYS A 205 31.90 21.16 -24.54
C CYS A 205 32.38 19.75 -24.96
N TYR A 206 33.45 19.30 -24.32
CA TYR A 206 34.04 17.97 -24.46
C TYR A 206 34.97 17.64 -23.27
N ALA A 207 35.29 16.36 -23.07
CA ALA A 207 36.21 15.91 -22.03
C ALA A 207 35.81 16.45 -20.63
N THR A 208 36.74 17.13 -19.95
CA THR A 208 36.52 17.68 -18.61
C THR A 208 35.84 19.05 -18.61
N SER A 209 35.56 19.61 -19.80
CA SER A 209 34.96 20.93 -19.98
C SER A 209 33.44 20.84 -19.97
N TRP A 210 32.84 21.26 -18.86
CA TRP A 210 31.39 21.25 -18.64
C TRP A 210 30.86 22.67 -18.64
N TYR A 211 29.62 22.84 -19.09
CA TYR A 211 28.98 24.14 -19.21
C TYR A 211 27.58 24.11 -18.63
N GLY A 212 27.09 25.26 -18.20
CA GLY A 212 25.76 25.38 -17.65
C GLY A 212 25.29 26.81 -17.57
N GLN A 213 24.11 26.99 -17.04
CA GLN A 213 23.47 28.28 -16.85
C GLN A 213 22.66 28.23 -15.57
N THR A 214 22.79 29.27 -14.73
CA THR A 214 21.86 29.45 -13.63
C THR A 214 20.58 30.14 -14.09
N PHE A 215 19.48 29.79 -13.43
CA PHE A 215 18.16 30.33 -13.69
C PHE A 215 17.35 30.39 -12.41
N THR A 216 16.32 31.23 -12.41
CA THR A 216 15.38 31.40 -11.31
C THR A 216 13.97 31.52 -11.88
N PHE A 217 13.05 30.68 -11.40
CA PHE A 217 11.61 30.80 -11.70
C PHE A 217 10.92 31.69 -10.67
N THR A 218 9.77 32.27 -11.07
CA THR A 218 8.99 33.12 -10.17
C THR A 218 8.03 32.29 -9.31
N ASN A 219 7.54 31.17 -9.83
CA ASN A 219 6.63 30.27 -9.11
C ASN A 219 7.33 28.96 -8.71
N ASN A 220 6.65 28.17 -7.87
CA ASN A 220 7.04 26.78 -7.64
C ASN A 220 6.73 25.98 -8.91
N VAL A 221 7.76 25.44 -9.56
CA VAL A 221 7.66 24.85 -10.90
C VAL A 221 8.10 23.40 -10.87
N ILE A 222 7.31 22.51 -11.44
CA ILE A 222 7.74 21.15 -11.80
C ILE A 222 8.46 21.25 -13.16
N LEU A 223 9.77 21.00 -13.14
CA LEU A 223 10.62 21.05 -14.34
C LEU A 223 10.90 19.64 -14.87
N ASN A 224 10.52 19.40 -16.13
CA ASN A 224 10.69 18.09 -16.79
C ASN A 224 11.98 18.00 -17.63
N GLY A 225 12.60 19.14 -17.93
CA GLY A 225 13.75 19.21 -18.82
C GLY A 225 14.03 20.63 -19.29
N PHE A 226 14.92 20.76 -20.26
CA PHE A 226 15.23 22.02 -20.91
C PHE A 226 15.60 21.78 -22.37
N ASN A 227 15.55 22.82 -23.19
CA ASN A 227 16.07 22.77 -24.54
C ASN A 227 17.43 23.49 -24.60
N LEU A 228 18.40 22.87 -25.26
CA LEU A 228 19.71 23.44 -25.51
C LEU A 228 19.87 23.72 -27.01
N TYR A 229 20.21 24.97 -27.37
CA TYR A 229 20.56 25.27 -28.76
C TYR A 229 21.98 24.78 -29.06
N CYS A 230 22.09 23.69 -29.82
CA CYS A 230 23.36 23.00 -30.05
C CYS A 230 23.44 22.28 -31.39
N LYS A 231 24.65 21.80 -31.72
CA LYS A 231 24.94 20.82 -32.77
C LYS A 231 26.11 19.93 -32.36
N LYS A 232 26.25 18.77 -32.99
CA LYS A 232 27.53 18.02 -32.94
C LYS A 232 28.51 18.52 -33.99
N VAL A 233 29.79 18.42 -33.68
CA VAL A 233 30.90 18.59 -34.61
C VAL A 233 31.69 17.28 -34.66
N GLY A 234 31.97 16.78 -35.85
CA GLY A 234 32.57 15.46 -36.05
C GLY A 234 31.63 14.32 -35.65
N ALA A 235 32.19 13.27 -35.04
CA ALA A 235 31.48 12.10 -34.54
C ALA A 235 31.80 11.89 -33.04
N PRO A 236 31.24 12.72 -32.13
CA PRO A 236 31.42 12.52 -30.69
C PRO A 236 30.90 11.14 -30.27
N ALA A 237 31.76 10.40 -29.57
CA ALA A 237 31.41 9.11 -28.98
C ALA A 237 30.79 9.30 -27.59
N GLY A 238 30.14 8.27 -27.06
CA GLY A 238 29.52 8.30 -25.73
C GLY A 238 28.28 9.20 -25.68
N ASN A 239 28.10 9.86 -24.54
CA ASN A 239 26.86 10.57 -24.21
C ASN A 239 27.05 12.09 -24.14
N LEU A 240 25.95 12.80 -24.38
CA LEU A 240 25.70 14.14 -23.88
C LEU A 240 24.91 13.97 -22.57
N ASP A 241 25.59 14.18 -21.46
CA ASP A 241 25.01 14.12 -20.12
C ASP A 241 24.53 15.51 -19.71
N TYR A 242 23.43 15.56 -18.96
CA TYR A 242 22.88 16.80 -18.45
C TYR A 242 22.26 16.63 -17.07
N TYR A 243 22.29 17.72 -16.30
CA TYR A 243 22.04 17.71 -14.86
C TYR A 243 21.32 18.99 -14.44
N LEU A 244 20.57 18.88 -13.35
CA LEU A 244 20.02 19.98 -12.59
C LEU A 244 20.65 19.99 -11.20
N TYR A 245 21.16 21.14 -10.75
CA TYR A 245 21.77 21.31 -9.43
C TYR A 245 21.08 22.42 -8.63
N ALA A 246 21.07 22.26 -7.31
CA ALA A 246 20.94 23.39 -6.39
C ALA A 246 22.17 24.30 -6.51
N THR A 247 22.04 25.58 -6.12
CA THR A 247 23.17 26.51 -6.15
C THR A 247 23.45 27.16 -4.80
N SER A 248 24.70 27.55 -4.60
CA SER A 248 25.13 28.42 -3.50
C SER A 248 26.07 29.49 -4.06
N GLY A 249 25.78 30.76 -3.79
CA GLY A 249 26.52 31.87 -4.42
C GLY A 249 26.44 31.89 -5.96
N GLY A 250 25.36 31.32 -6.53
CA GLY A 250 25.19 31.19 -7.97
C GLY A 250 26.04 30.09 -8.62
N LEU A 251 26.64 29.18 -7.85
CA LEU A 251 27.42 28.04 -8.37
C LEU A 251 26.77 26.71 -7.95
N PRO A 252 26.83 25.65 -8.78
CA PRO A 252 26.33 24.33 -8.42
C PRO A 252 26.92 23.80 -7.10
N THR A 253 26.08 23.17 -6.29
CA THR A 253 26.47 22.54 -5.03
C THR A 253 25.74 21.21 -4.83
N GLY A 254 26.35 20.31 -4.06
CA GLY A 254 25.77 19.00 -3.73
C GLY A 254 25.67 18.05 -4.91
N SER A 255 24.85 17.01 -4.74
CA SER A 255 24.47 16.09 -5.82
C SER A 255 23.47 16.74 -6.78
N ALA A 256 23.40 16.23 -8.01
CA ALA A 256 22.36 16.63 -8.95
C ALA A 256 20.96 16.30 -8.39
N LEU A 257 20.03 17.24 -8.51
CA LEU A 257 18.61 17.07 -8.19
C LEU A 257 17.90 16.20 -9.24
N ALA A 258 18.34 16.29 -10.49
CA ALA A 258 17.95 15.41 -11.57
C ALA A 258 19.06 15.31 -12.62
N SER A 259 18.99 14.26 -13.42
CA SER A 259 19.91 14.02 -14.53
C SER A 259 19.21 13.36 -15.70
N GLY A 260 19.86 13.41 -16.86
CA GLY A 260 19.53 12.61 -18.02
C GLY A 260 20.74 12.50 -18.95
N SER A 261 20.61 11.66 -19.97
CA SER A 261 21.68 11.42 -20.93
C SER A 261 21.09 10.96 -22.25
N ILE A 262 21.68 11.43 -23.36
CA ILE A 262 21.42 10.91 -24.71
C ILE A 262 22.74 10.57 -25.39
N LEU A 263 22.70 9.71 -26.42
CA LEU A 263 23.87 9.46 -27.24
C LEU A 263 24.32 10.74 -27.96
N ALA A 264 25.57 11.16 -27.79
CA ALA A 264 26.07 12.37 -28.44
C ALA A 264 26.03 12.27 -29.98
N SER A 265 26.07 11.05 -30.51
CA SER A 265 25.98 10.76 -31.94
C SER A 265 24.59 11.03 -32.53
N THR A 266 23.52 11.12 -31.74
CA THR A 266 22.15 11.41 -32.24
C THR A 266 21.88 12.91 -32.37
N VAL A 267 22.73 13.77 -31.78
CA VAL A 267 22.64 15.22 -31.94
C VAL A 267 22.83 15.59 -33.42
N SER A 268 22.06 16.55 -33.91
CA SER A 268 22.12 17.02 -35.30
C SER A 268 23.45 17.69 -35.64
N THR A 269 23.90 17.58 -36.90
CA THR A 269 25.02 18.37 -37.42
C THR A 269 24.63 19.82 -37.73
N SER A 270 23.33 20.12 -37.83
CA SER A 270 22.79 21.47 -37.96
C SER A 270 22.40 22.03 -36.59
N ALA A 271 22.68 23.31 -36.34
CA ALA A 271 22.33 23.95 -35.08
C ALA A 271 20.81 24.09 -34.93
N GLY A 272 20.30 23.74 -33.75
CA GLY A 272 18.89 23.83 -33.41
C GLY A 272 18.63 23.58 -31.93
N LEU A 273 17.39 23.81 -31.50
CA LEU A 273 16.95 23.45 -30.15
C LEU A 273 16.84 21.92 -30.04
N LEU A 274 17.60 21.36 -29.11
CA LEU A 274 17.54 19.96 -28.73
C LEU A 274 16.82 19.84 -27.39
N SER A 275 15.73 19.08 -27.36
CA SER A 275 14.99 18.80 -26.11
C SER A 275 15.71 17.75 -25.28
N LEU A 276 15.99 18.08 -24.02
CA LEU A 276 16.68 17.25 -23.04
C LEU A 276 15.76 17.03 -21.85
N ALA A 277 15.14 15.85 -21.77
CA ALA A 277 14.22 15.48 -20.70
C ALA A 277 14.98 14.82 -19.54
N PHE A 278 14.69 15.22 -18.30
CA PHE A 278 15.20 14.53 -17.11
C PHE A 278 14.52 13.18 -16.93
N THR A 279 15.21 12.22 -16.31
CA THR A 279 14.62 10.90 -16.00
C THR A 279 13.47 11.03 -14.99
N THR A 280 13.54 12.01 -14.10
CA THR A 280 12.51 12.29 -13.10
C THR A 280 12.25 13.79 -13.07
N PRO A 281 10.98 14.25 -13.19
CA PRO A 281 10.59 15.63 -12.95
C PRO A 281 11.03 16.12 -11.56
N VAL A 282 11.35 17.41 -11.43
CA VAL A 282 11.77 17.99 -10.14
C VAL A 282 10.92 19.20 -9.79
N SER A 283 10.40 19.21 -8.56
CA SER A 283 9.75 20.38 -7.97
C SER A 283 10.79 21.42 -7.55
N LEU A 284 10.75 22.58 -8.18
CA LEU A 284 11.60 23.73 -7.91
C LEU A 284 10.86 24.74 -7.05
N THR A 285 11.56 25.35 -6.10
CA THR A 285 11.02 26.40 -5.25
C THR A 285 11.11 27.76 -5.96
N ALA A 286 10.04 28.53 -5.86
CA ALA A 286 9.95 29.91 -6.31
C ALA A 286 11.13 30.76 -5.79
N ALA A 287 11.60 31.70 -6.61
CA ALA A 287 12.67 32.65 -6.25
C ALA A 287 13.99 32.01 -5.78
N THR A 288 14.18 30.71 -6.02
CA THR A 288 15.41 29.97 -5.71
C THR A 288 16.21 29.76 -7.00
N THR A 289 17.51 30.04 -6.94
CA THR A 289 18.40 29.88 -8.09
C THR A 289 18.88 28.44 -8.22
N TYR A 290 18.66 27.85 -9.39
CA TYR A 290 19.13 26.52 -9.77
C TYR A 290 20.08 26.61 -10.96
N ALA A 291 20.78 25.52 -11.27
CA ALA A 291 21.69 25.43 -12.40
C ALA A 291 21.36 24.22 -13.26
N VAL A 292 21.18 24.43 -14.57
CA VAL A 292 21.27 23.33 -15.54
C VAL A 292 22.70 23.25 -16.07
N VAL A 293 23.21 22.03 -16.19
CA VAL A 293 24.57 21.72 -16.60
C VAL A 293 24.52 20.65 -17.69
N PHE A 294 25.43 20.71 -18.64
CA PHE A 294 25.61 19.70 -19.68
C PHE A 294 27.10 19.44 -19.98
N SER A 295 27.40 18.22 -20.40
CA SER A 295 28.75 17.74 -20.66
C SER A 295 28.80 16.66 -21.74
N CYS A 296 29.93 16.57 -22.46
CA CYS A 296 30.21 15.47 -23.39
C CYS A 296 31.58 14.83 -23.06
N PRO A 297 31.67 13.99 -22.02
CA PRO A 297 32.96 13.56 -21.45
C PRO A 297 33.83 12.75 -22.39
N SER A 298 33.22 12.00 -23.31
CA SER A 298 33.92 11.17 -24.30
C SER A 298 34.31 11.92 -25.58
N GLY A 299 33.98 13.21 -25.67
CA GLY A 299 34.36 14.08 -26.78
C GLY A 299 35.82 14.54 -26.75
N ASN A 300 36.27 15.14 -27.85
CA ASN A 300 37.55 15.83 -27.96
C ASN A 300 37.44 17.06 -28.87
N SER A 301 38.55 17.79 -29.08
CA SER A 301 38.56 19.02 -29.87
C SER A 301 38.01 18.88 -31.30
N SER A 302 38.03 17.68 -31.89
CA SER A 302 37.48 17.41 -33.23
C SER A 302 36.09 16.76 -33.21
N ASN A 303 35.71 16.14 -32.10
CA ASN A 303 34.47 15.37 -31.93
C ASN A 303 33.76 15.82 -30.65
N ARG A 304 32.81 16.76 -30.75
CA ARG A 304 32.27 17.48 -29.57
C ARG A 304 30.85 17.99 -29.78
N ILE A 305 30.27 18.51 -28.71
CA ILE A 305 29.04 19.32 -28.77
C ILE A 305 29.42 20.80 -28.81
N SER A 306 28.83 21.54 -29.75
CA SER A 306 28.90 23.00 -29.78
C SER A 306 27.54 23.57 -29.40
N TYR A 307 27.54 24.63 -28.61
CA TYR A 307 26.35 25.28 -28.04
C TYR A 307 26.38 26.77 -28.36
N TRP A 308 25.25 27.47 -28.24
CA TRP A 308 25.19 28.91 -28.50
C TRP A 308 25.07 29.70 -27.22
N TYR A 309 25.64 30.91 -27.23
CA TYR A 309 25.58 31.85 -26.13
C TYR A 309 25.56 33.30 -26.63
N THR A 310 25.31 34.23 -25.72
CA THR A 310 25.53 35.66 -25.88
C THR A 310 26.50 36.18 -24.82
N ASN A 311 27.22 37.27 -25.12
CA ASN A 311 28.25 37.87 -24.25
C ASN A 311 27.87 39.28 -23.77
N ASN A 312 26.58 39.59 -23.74
CA ASN A 312 26.04 40.91 -23.39
C ASN A 312 25.08 40.89 -22.18
N SER A 313 25.07 39.83 -21.37
CA SER A 313 24.21 39.67 -20.18
C SER A 313 22.73 40.00 -20.47
N SER A 314 22.05 39.15 -21.25
CA SER A 314 20.63 39.37 -21.54
C SER A 314 19.72 38.90 -20.40
N TYR A 315 20.19 38.00 -19.53
CA TYR A 315 19.41 37.44 -18.44
C TYR A 315 19.93 37.86 -17.06
N ALA A 316 19.28 38.85 -16.46
CA ALA A 316 19.66 39.37 -15.15
C ALA A 316 19.52 38.36 -13.99
N GLY A 317 18.74 37.28 -14.18
CA GLY A 317 18.44 36.28 -13.16
C GLY A 317 19.47 35.15 -13.03
N GLY A 318 20.59 35.22 -13.75
CA GLY A 318 21.57 34.14 -13.76
C GLY A 318 22.91 34.49 -14.40
N GLN A 319 23.72 33.45 -14.55
CA GLN A 319 25.05 33.50 -15.12
C GLN A 319 25.40 32.18 -15.80
N GLN A 320 26.26 32.25 -16.82
CA GLN A 320 26.87 31.06 -17.39
C GLN A 320 27.83 30.42 -16.38
N LEU A 321 27.85 29.10 -16.38
CA LEU A 321 28.70 28.25 -15.57
C LEU A 321 29.67 27.49 -16.46
N SER A 322 30.90 27.35 -16.00
CA SER A 322 31.89 26.47 -16.61
C SER A 322 32.70 25.72 -15.57
N SER A 323 33.13 24.51 -15.93
CA SER A 323 34.06 23.70 -15.17
C SER A 323 35.08 23.10 -16.13
N SER A 324 36.35 23.08 -15.74
CA SER A 324 37.44 22.44 -16.51
C SER A 324 37.89 21.11 -15.90
N ASN A 325 37.25 20.67 -14.82
CA ASN A 325 37.60 19.49 -14.03
C ASN A 325 36.38 18.61 -13.74
N SER A 326 35.52 18.43 -14.76
CA SER A 326 34.37 17.52 -14.70
C SER A 326 33.40 17.81 -13.56
N GLY A 327 33.12 19.09 -13.31
CA GLY A 327 32.15 19.54 -12.31
C GLY A 327 32.67 19.57 -10.87
N ALA A 328 33.96 19.26 -10.62
CA ALA A 328 34.53 19.33 -9.27
C ALA A 328 34.66 20.77 -8.74
N SER A 329 34.83 21.76 -9.62
CA SER A 329 34.75 23.18 -9.30
C SER A 329 34.15 23.99 -10.44
N TRP A 330 33.48 25.09 -10.11
CA TRP A 330 32.73 25.92 -11.04
C TRP A 330 33.22 27.37 -11.07
N THR A 331 33.22 27.97 -12.25
CA THR A 331 33.40 29.41 -12.47
C THR A 331 32.15 29.98 -13.12
N GLY A 332 31.65 31.09 -12.58
CA GLY A 332 30.50 31.83 -13.10
C GLY A 332 30.92 33.06 -13.92
N SER A 333 30.14 33.39 -14.96
CA SER A 333 30.28 34.60 -15.76
C SER A 333 28.94 35.30 -15.90
N SER A 334 28.79 36.46 -15.26
CA SER A 334 27.54 37.24 -15.27
C SER A 334 27.29 37.98 -16.59
N ILE A 335 28.27 37.97 -17.52
CA ILE A 335 28.16 38.64 -18.82
C ILE A 335 27.84 37.68 -19.96
N VAL A 336 27.90 36.38 -19.70
CA VAL A 336 27.65 35.32 -20.69
C VAL A 336 26.38 34.59 -20.31
N ASP A 337 25.51 34.38 -21.30
CA ASP A 337 24.29 33.59 -21.15
C ASP A 337 24.20 32.53 -22.24
N ILE A 338 23.97 31.27 -21.86
CA ILE A 338 23.79 30.16 -22.80
C ILE A 338 22.37 30.19 -23.35
N TYR A 339 22.22 29.93 -24.65
CA TYR A 339 20.91 29.82 -25.28
C TYR A 339 20.24 28.48 -24.89
N ILE A 340 19.48 28.58 -23.79
CA ILE A 340 18.57 27.54 -23.33
C ILE A 340 17.16 28.09 -23.19
N THR A 341 16.17 27.21 -23.36
CA THR A 341 14.79 27.46 -22.93
C THR A 341 14.39 26.41 -21.91
N LEU A 342 13.77 26.84 -20.82
CA LEU A 342 13.23 25.98 -19.79
C LEU A 342 11.71 26.06 -19.86
N SER A 343 11.06 24.91 -19.76
CA SER A 343 9.61 24.79 -19.75
C SER A 343 9.22 23.89 -18.59
N GLY A 344 8.48 24.44 -17.65
CA GLY A 344 7.89 23.70 -16.55
C GLY A 344 6.43 24.08 -16.36
N ALA A 345 5.80 23.48 -15.35
CA ALA A 345 4.43 23.79 -14.97
C ALA A 345 4.38 24.21 -13.51
N TYR A 346 3.62 25.25 -13.20
CA TYR A 346 3.32 25.65 -11.82
C TYR A 346 1.83 25.53 -11.56
N LEU A 347 1.49 25.28 -10.30
CA LEU A 347 0.11 25.30 -9.84
C LEU A 347 -0.33 26.74 -9.63
N ASN A 348 -1.34 27.17 -10.37
CA ASN A 348 -2.05 28.42 -10.10
C ASN A 348 -3.18 28.10 -9.11
N ALA A 349 -3.01 28.54 -7.87
CA ALA A 349 -4.03 28.39 -6.83
C ALA A 349 -5.29 29.17 -7.24
N LEU A 350 -6.43 28.49 -7.33
CA LEU A 350 -7.70 29.08 -7.73
C LEU A 350 -8.60 29.36 -6.52
N VAL A 351 -8.68 28.40 -5.60
CA VAL A 351 -9.44 28.51 -4.34
C VAL A 351 -8.72 27.75 -3.23
N SER A 352 -8.80 28.24 -1.99
CA SER A 352 -8.12 27.62 -0.85
C SER A 352 -8.94 27.67 0.44
N ALA A 353 -8.95 26.58 1.19
CA ALA A 353 -9.50 26.48 2.54
C ALA A 353 -8.35 26.52 3.55
N SER A 354 -8.41 27.42 4.52
CA SER A 354 -7.34 27.61 5.52
C SER A 354 -7.80 27.18 6.92
N ASN A 355 -6.87 26.74 7.76
CA ASN A 355 -7.14 26.17 9.09
C ASN A 355 -8.01 24.91 9.05
N VAL A 356 -7.88 24.11 7.98
CA VAL A 356 -8.48 22.78 7.90
C VAL A 356 -7.67 21.86 8.81
N ALA A 357 -8.27 21.48 9.95
CA ALA A 357 -7.66 20.54 10.87
C ALA A 357 -7.29 19.23 10.13
N TYR A 358 -6.29 18.51 10.61
CA TYR A 358 -6.09 17.14 10.14
C TYR A 358 -7.23 16.27 10.69
N GLY A 359 -7.68 15.29 9.92
CA GLY A 359 -8.80 14.46 10.33
C GLY A 359 -9.64 13.93 9.18
N GLU A 360 -10.75 13.29 9.53
CA GLU A 360 -11.74 12.86 8.55
C GLU A 360 -12.48 14.08 8.00
N HIS A 361 -12.42 14.27 6.68
CA HIS A 361 -13.10 15.34 5.98
C HIS A 361 -13.74 14.83 4.68
N VAL A 362 -14.82 15.50 4.29
CA VAL A 362 -15.33 15.46 2.91
C VAL A 362 -14.86 16.72 2.20
N VAL A 363 -13.95 16.56 1.26
CA VAL A 363 -13.41 17.67 0.44
C VAL A 363 -14.05 17.61 -0.92
N LYS A 364 -14.71 18.70 -1.30
CA LYS A 364 -15.43 18.79 -2.57
C LYS A 364 -15.07 20.06 -3.30
N THR A 365 -14.71 19.94 -4.57
CA THR A 365 -14.55 21.09 -5.46
C THR A 365 -15.46 20.96 -6.66
N ASN A 366 -16.09 22.04 -7.10
CA ASN A 366 -16.87 22.04 -8.32
C ASN A 366 -16.66 23.32 -9.13
N LEU A 367 -16.76 23.19 -10.44
CA LEU A 367 -16.84 24.30 -11.37
C LEU A 367 -18.24 24.28 -11.98
N SER A 368 -19.05 25.29 -11.67
CA SER A 368 -20.40 25.43 -12.22
C SER A 368 -20.72 26.89 -12.49
N GLY A 369 -21.31 27.18 -13.65
CA GLY A 369 -21.67 28.56 -14.03
C GLY A 369 -20.47 29.53 -14.09
N GLY A 370 -19.26 29.04 -14.34
CA GLY A 370 -18.03 29.84 -14.39
C GLY A 370 -17.49 30.25 -13.01
N THR A 371 -17.95 29.61 -11.94
CA THR A 371 -17.40 29.78 -10.58
C THR A 371 -16.86 28.45 -10.07
N LEU A 372 -15.60 28.45 -9.66
CA LEU A 372 -14.97 27.34 -8.96
C LEU A 372 -15.23 27.50 -7.46
N ASN A 373 -15.67 26.45 -6.79
CA ASN A 373 -16.01 26.44 -5.37
C ASN A 373 -15.25 25.32 -4.67
N LEU A 374 -14.77 25.57 -3.45
CA LEU A 374 -14.20 24.57 -2.55
C LEU A 374 -15.03 24.46 -1.28
N TYR A 375 -15.43 23.23 -0.96
CA TYR A 375 -16.18 22.88 0.24
C TYR A 375 -15.39 21.91 1.11
N ILE A 376 -15.44 22.12 2.42
CA ILE A 376 -14.96 21.20 3.45
C ILE A 376 -16.15 20.85 4.33
N ASP A 377 -16.47 19.56 4.45
CA ASP A 377 -17.58 19.05 5.27
C ASP A 377 -18.94 19.72 4.95
N GLY A 378 -19.14 20.04 3.67
CA GLY A 378 -20.34 20.72 3.17
C GLY A 378 -20.38 22.23 3.39
N VAL A 379 -19.39 22.81 4.07
CA VAL A 379 -19.24 24.26 4.24
C VAL A 379 -18.47 24.82 3.07
N LEU A 380 -18.97 25.90 2.44
CA LEU A 380 -18.24 26.63 1.40
C LEU A 380 -17.11 27.42 2.04
N GLU A 381 -15.87 27.04 1.78
CA GLU A 381 -14.68 27.69 2.33
C GLU A 381 -14.19 28.83 1.43
N ASP A 382 -14.20 28.60 0.12
CA ASP A 382 -13.76 29.61 -0.86
C ASP A 382 -14.42 29.42 -2.23
N SER A 383 -14.50 30.51 -2.99
CA SER A 383 -15.03 30.53 -4.34
C SER A 383 -14.38 31.61 -5.19
N ALA A 384 -14.06 31.28 -6.45
CA ALA A 384 -13.46 32.22 -7.39
C ALA A 384 -14.12 32.14 -8.77
N ALA A 385 -14.21 33.29 -9.44
CA ALA A 385 -14.60 33.33 -10.83
C ALA A 385 -13.53 32.63 -11.69
N PHE A 386 -13.93 31.63 -12.46
CA PHE A 386 -13.06 30.89 -13.36
C PHE A 386 -13.72 30.82 -14.74
N VAL A 387 -13.26 31.71 -15.62
CA VAL A 387 -13.71 31.79 -17.01
C VAL A 387 -12.75 30.96 -17.86
N GLY A 388 -13.02 29.67 -17.97
CA GLY A 388 -12.17 28.75 -18.72
C GLY A 388 -12.62 27.30 -18.60
N SER A 389 -11.79 26.40 -19.12
CA SER A 389 -11.89 24.97 -18.91
C SER A 389 -10.59 24.48 -18.29
N ILE A 390 -10.69 23.47 -17.45
CA ILE A 390 -9.54 22.68 -17.05
C ILE A 390 -8.97 21.99 -18.30
N THR A 391 -7.66 22.10 -18.49
CA THR A 391 -6.97 21.60 -19.68
C THR A 391 -6.96 20.08 -19.68
N ASP A 392 -7.46 19.49 -20.76
CA ASP A 392 -7.33 18.06 -21.04
C ASP A 392 -5.86 17.74 -21.36
N ASN A 393 -5.37 16.63 -20.81
CA ASN A 393 -4.09 16.07 -21.18
C ASN A 393 -4.09 14.54 -20.99
N THR A 394 -3.09 13.88 -21.58
CA THR A 394 -2.96 12.42 -21.58
C THR A 394 -2.39 11.84 -20.27
N ASN A 395 -2.39 12.60 -19.18
CA ASN A 395 -1.87 12.11 -17.91
C ASN A 395 -2.99 11.43 -17.11
N ASP A 396 -2.60 10.33 -16.46
CA ASP A 396 -3.47 9.59 -15.55
C ASP A 396 -3.83 10.43 -14.32
N TRP A 397 -4.95 10.07 -13.70
CA TRP A 397 -5.35 10.60 -12.40
C TRP A 397 -4.67 9.80 -11.30
N ILE A 398 -4.13 10.51 -10.30
CA ILE A 398 -3.52 9.93 -9.11
C ILE A 398 -4.29 10.43 -7.89
N ILE A 399 -4.74 9.51 -7.04
CA ILE A 399 -5.58 9.79 -5.86
C ILE A 399 -4.91 9.24 -4.60
N GLY A 400 -4.73 10.07 -3.57
CA GLY A 400 -4.20 9.68 -2.26
C GLY A 400 -2.71 9.32 -2.23
N ALA A 401 -1.92 9.80 -3.20
CA ALA A 401 -0.48 9.56 -3.24
C ALA A 401 0.29 10.37 -2.19
N GLY A 402 1.55 10.00 -1.95
CA GLY A 402 2.48 10.73 -1.08
C GLY A 402 2.15 10.68 0.42
N GLY A 403 1.12 9.93 0.83
CA GLY A 403 0.61 9.97 2.20
C GLY A 403 -0.28 11.19 2.49
N SER A 404 -0.70 11.93 1.46
CA SER A 404 -1.68 13.02 1.57
C SER A 404 -2.98 12.60 2.28
N MET A 405 -3.39 11.35 2.08
CA MET A 405 -4.52 10.73 2.74
C MET A 405 -4.11 9.40 3.38
N PRO A 406 -3.94 9.32 4.71
CA PRO A 406 -3.64 8.07 5.41
C PRO A 406 -4.65 6.94 5.11
N TYR A 407 -5.92 7.32 4.92
CA TYR A 407 -6.97 6.45 4.38
C TYR A 407 -8.06 7.25 3.66
N LEU A 408 -8.73 6.59 2.72
CA LEU A 408 -9.80 7.11 1.87
C LEU A 408 -11.03 6.19 1.95
N TYR A 409 -12.21 6.74 2.19
CA TYR A 409 -13.48 6.02 2.09
C TYR A 409 -13.96 5.93 0.64
N TYR A 410 -13.93 7.05 -0.08
CA TYR A 410 -14.27 7.10 -1.50
C TYR A 410 -13.65 8.29 -2.21
N ALA A 411 -13.55 8.16 -3.54
CA ALA A 411 -13.29 9.27 -4.46
C ALA A 411 -14.32 9.26 -5.60
N LYS A 412 -14.79 10.45 -5.99
CA LYS A 412 -15.77 10.63 -7.07
C LYS A 412 -15.35 11.75 -8.01
N ILE A 413 -15.62 11.55 -9.29
CA ILE A 413 -15.49 12.56 -10.34
C ILE A 413 -16.79 12.60 -11.13
N THR A 414 -17.40 13.77 -11.19
CA THR A 414 -18.61 14.08 -11.96
C THR A 414 -18.23 15.08 -13.04
N VAL A 415 -18.57 14.80 -14.30
CA VAL A 415 -18.31 15.69 -15.43
C VAL A 415 -19.63 15.99 -16.14
N GLY A 416 -19.89 17.27 -16.41
CA GLY A 416 -21.13 17.70 -17.06
C GLY A 416 -22.40 17.37 -16.26
N GLY A 417 -22.28 17.24 -14.92
CA GLY A 417 -23.39 16.81 -14.05
C GLY A 417 -23.68 15.31 -14.07
N VAL A 418 -22.84 14.49 -14.70
CA VAL A 418 -22.96 13.02 -14.72
C VAL A 418 -21.80 12.42 -13.94
N LEU A 419 -22.07 11.47 -13.04
CA LEU A 419 -21.01 10.75 -12.33
C LEU A 419 -20.22 9.90 -13.34
N LYS A 420 -18.91 10.13 -13.44
CA LYS A 420 -18.00 9.52 -14.42
C LYS A 420 -16.94 8.63 -13.81
N GLY A 421 -16.61 8.84 -12.54
CA GLY A 421 -15.75 7.95 -11.78
C GLY A 421 -16.24 7.88 -10.35
N SER A 422 -16.28 6.68 -9.78
CA SER A 422 -16.56 6.47 -8.37
C SER A 422 -15.85 5.22 -7.89
N TRP A 423 -14.98 5.37 -6.89
CA TRP A 423 -14.17 4.28 -6.37
C TRP A 423 -14.22 4.24 -4.86
N THR A 424 -14.31 3.02 -4.34
CA THR A 424 -14.19 2.67 -2.92
C THR A 424 -13.19 1.52 -2.81
N TRP A 425 -12.75 1.20 -1.60
CA TRP A 425 -11.94 -0.01 -1.40
C TRP A 425 -12.70 -1.26 -1.89
N GLU A 426 -12.00 -2.15 -2.60
CA GLU A 426 -12.48 -3.47 -3.01
C GLU A 426 -11.40 -4.53 -2.75
N TYR A 427 -11.79 -5.77 -2.48
CA TYR A 427 -10.87 -6.90 -2.42
C TYR A 427 -10.48 -7.37 -3.83
N ALA A 428 -9.73 -6.54 -4.55
CA ALA A 428 -9.34 -6.77 -5.92
C ALA A 428 -8.03 -6.02 -6.27
N ALA A 429 -7.34 -6.48 -7.31
CA ALA A 429 -6.14 -5.81 -7.84
C ALA A 429 -6.46 -4.50 -8.58
N THR A 430 -7.72 -4.29 -8.93
CA THR A 430 -8.29 -3.08 -9.53
C THR A 430 -9.60 -2.76 -8.83
N PHE A 431 -9.86 -1.49 -8.52
CA PHE A 431 -11.15 -1.06 -8.00
C PHE A 431 -12.07 -0.72 -9.16
N THR A 432 -13.24 -1.35 -9.16
CA THR A 432 -14.26 -1.17 -10.18
C THR A 432 -14.81 0.25 -10.16
N ASP A 433 -15.00 0.86 -11.33
CA ASP A 433 -15.73 2.12 -11.43
C ASP A 433 -17.23 1.93 -11.18
N LEU A 434 -17.68 2.34 -10.00
CA LEU A 434 -19.08 2.26 -9.57
C LEU A 434 -20.00 3.23 -10.33
N SER A 435 -19.46 4.14 -11.14
CA SER A 435 -20.27 5.00 -12.01
C SER A 435 -20.76 4.28 -13.27
N GLY A 436 -20.18 3.14 -13.61
CA GLY A 436 -20.52 2.35 -14.79
C GLY A 436 -19.94 2.88 -16.10
N ASN A 437 -18.95 3.78 -16.06
CA ASN A 437 -18.27 4.31 -17.27
C ASN A 437 -16.98 3.54 -17.62
N GLY A 438 -16.57 2.57 -16.79
CA GLY A 438 -15.43 1.70 -17.05
C GLY A 438 -14.08 2.35 -16.76
N ASN A 439 -14.06 3.40 -15.94
CA ASN A 439 -12.83 4.08 -15.52
C ASN A 439 -12.22 3.38 -14.29
N ASP A 440 -11.92 2.09 -14.39
CA ASP A 440 -11.41 1.31 -13.27
C ASP A 440 -10.08 1.87 -12.75
N ALA A 441 -9.85 1.74 -11.45
CA ALA A 441 -8.67 2.27 -10.79
C ALA A 441 -7.69 1.16 -10.42
N THR A 442 -6.39 1.44 -10.50
CA THR A 442 -5.31 0.57 -10.05
C THR A 442 -4.76 1.10 -8.71
N PRO A 443 -5.15 0.52 -7.57
CA PRO A 443 -4.67 0.93 -6.26
C PRO A 443 -3.22 0.47 -6.01
N SER A 444 -2.46 1.25 -5.23
CA SER A 444 -1.31 0.75 -4.48
C SER A 444 -1.69 0.59 -3.00
N PHE A 445 -1.29 -0.50 -2.37
CA PHE A 445 -1.61 -0.74 -0.96
C PHE A 445 -0.44 -0.38 -0.06
N ARG A 446 -0.75 0.16 1.12
CA ARG A 446 0.25 0.34 2.17
C ARG A 446 0.68 -1.04 2.68
N THR A 447 1.98 -1.26 2.83
CA THR A 447 2.55 -2.51 3.35
C THR A 447 3.40 -2.31 4.61
N THR A 448 3.74 -1.06 4.93
CA THR A 448 4.55 -0.68 6.09
C THR A 448 3.78 0.22 7.04
N THR A 449 4.17 0.18 8.31
CA THR A 449 3.70 1.14 9.31
C THR A 449 4.13 2.55 8.93
N THR A 450 3.27 3.52 9.20
CA THR A 450 3.62 4.96 9.10
C THR A 450 4.60 5.39 10.20
N ASP A 451 4.64 4.65 11.31
CA ASP A 451 5.58 4.87 12.40
C ASP A 451 6.32 3.56 12.71
N ALA A 452 7.64 3.55 12.47
CA ALA A 452 8.49 2.36 12.56
C ALA A 452 8.54 1.73 13.96
N ASP A 453 8.18 2.48 15.01
CA ASP A 453 8.18 2.01 16.38
C ASP A 453 6.84 1.37 16.80
N VAL A 454 5.83 1.42 15.93
CA VAL A 454 4.49 0.87 16.16
C VAL A 454 4.27 -0.41 15.35
N SER A 455 3.82 -1.47 16.01
CA SER A 455 3.52 -2.76 15.38
C SER A 455 2.22 -3.36 15.89
N ALA A 456 1.53 -4.15 15.05
CA ALA A 456 0.28 -4.80 15.39
C ALA A 456 0.37 -6.32 15.17
N SER A 457 -0.32 -7.10 16.02
CA SER A 457 -0.39 -8.56 15.90
C SER A 457 -1.72 -9.11 16.40
N ILE A 458 -2.23 -10.13 15.73
CA ILE A 458 -3.37 -10.92 16.22
C ILE A 458 -2.90 -11.78 17.40
N LYS A 459 -3.65 -11.75 18.50
CA LYS A 459 -3.39 -12.54 19.71
C LYS A 459 -4.30 -13.76 19.81
N SER A 460 -5.53 -13.63 19.34
CA SER A 460 -6.51 -14.72 19.34
C SER A 460 -7.50 -14.49 18.19
N TYR A 461 -8.15 -15.58 17.75
CA TYR A 461 -9.33 -15.54 16.90
C TYR A 461 -10.27 -16.66 17.38
N SER A 462 -11.47 -16.29 17.82
CA SER A 462 -12.38 -17.22 18.50
C SER A 462 -13.84 -16.93 18.19
N ALA A 463 -14.68 -17.97 18.27
CA ALA A 463 -16.13 -17.80 18.16
C ALA A 463 -16.68 -17.13 19.43
N ILE A 464 -17.51 -16.09 19.25
CA ILE A 464 -18.15 -15.34 20.34
C ILE A 464 -19.65 -15.59 20.45
N SER A 465 -20.28 -16.12 19.40
CA SER A 465 -21.62 -16.68 19.47
C SER A 465 -21.56 -18.11 18.97
N GLN A 466 -21.88 -19.08 19.83
CA GLN A 466 -22.09 -20.46 19.40
C GLN A 466 -23.31 -20.48 18.47
N SER A 467 -23.11 -20.82 17.20
CA SER A 467 -24.23 -21.22 16.36
C SER A 467 -24.84 -22.49 16.94
N LEU A 468 -26.18 -22.58 16.93
CA LEU A 468 -26.84 -23.88 16.87
C LEU A 468 -26.37 -24.54 15.57
N SER A 469 -25.41 -25.45 15.64
CA SER A 469 -24.83 -26.07 14.47
C SER A 469 -25.69 -27.25 14.01
N SER A 470 -26.31 -27.14 12.84
CA SER A 470 -26.50 -28.30 11.97
C SER A 470 -25.23 -28.43 11.14
N ILE A 471 -24.30 -29.28 11.58
CA ILE A 471 -23.07 -29.57 10.85
C ILE A 471 -23.40 -30.64 9.82
N SER A 472 -23.27 -30.33 8.52
CA SER A 472 -22.86 -31.32 7.54
C SER A 472 -21.34 -31.31 7.58
N ASP A 473 -20.75 -32.40 8.06
CA ASP A 473 -19.32 -32.53 8.36
C ASP A 473 -18.54 -32.85 7.09
N ASP A 474 -18.46 -31.88 6.17
CA ASP A 474 -17.56 -31.95 5.04
C ASP A 474 -17.03 -30.53 4.76
N ASP A 475 -15.70 -30.38 4.81
CA ASP A 475 -14.92 -29.21 4.38
C ASP A 475 -14.85 -27.95 5.29
N ALA A 476 -14.49 -28.09 6.58
CA ALA A 476 -13.91 -26.96 7.33
C ALA A 476 -12.37 -26.92 7.13
N PRO A 477 -11.80 -25.95 6.37
CA PRO A 477 -10.35 -25.84 6.20
C PRO A 477 -9.65 -25.35 7.48
N ASN A 478 -8.44 -25.86 7.68
CA ASN A 478 -7.63 -25.64 8.87
C ASN A 478 -7.15 -24.17 8.98
N VAL A 479 -7.57 -23.47 10.03
CA VAL A 479 -7.26 -22.05 10.27
C VAL A 479 -5.85 -21.87 10.89
N ILE A 480 -5.20 -22.97 11.29
CA ILE A 480 -3.86 -22.98 11.89
C ILE A 480 -2.99 -23.98 11.10
N PRO A 481 -1.90 -23.54 10.45
CA PRO A 481 -1.29 -24.30 9.36
C PRO A 481 -0.39 -25.49 9.77
N ASP A 482 -0.08 -25.70 11.06
CA ASP A 482 0.84 -26.79 11.45
C ASP A 482 0.41 -27.53 12.72
N MET A 483 -0.24 -28.68 12.53
CA MET A 483 -0.14 -29.79 13.48
C MET A 483 0.89 -30.78 12.93
N PRO A 484 1.76 -31.37 13.77
CA PRO A 484 2.77 -32.32 13.30
C PRO A 484 2.11 -33.51 12.59
N GLU A 485 2.54 -33.77 11.36
CA GLU A 485 2.09 -34.89 10.54
C GLU A 485 2.37 -36.21 11.28
N VAL A 486 1.31 -36.99 11.52
CA VAL A 486 1.44 -38.32 12.09
C VAL A 486 2.27 -39.16 11.10
N PRO A 487 3.31 -39.89 11.54
CA PRO A 487 4.12 -40.68 10.63
C PRO A 487 3.25 -41.64 9.79
N SER A 488 3.40 -41.56 8.47
CA SER A 488 2.73 -42.44 7.51
C SER A 488 2.89 -43.92 7.92
N GLY A 489 1.77 -44.64 8.04
CA GLY A 489 1.72 -46.08 8.32
C GLY A 489 1.76 -46.49 9.79
N TRP A 490 1.61 -45.57 10.75
CA TRP A 490 1.49 -45.93 12.18
C TRP A 490 0.07 -46.36 12.60
N PHE A 491 -0.95 -45.91 11.88
CA PHE A 491 -2.34 -46.27 12.07
C PHE A 491 -2.95 -46.55 10.69
N THR A 492 -3.21 -47.82 10.41
CA THR A 492 -3.89 -48.25 9.18
C THR A 492 -5.39 -48.34 9.44
N ASP A 493 -6.20 -48.16 8.39
CA ASP A 493 -7.64 -48.35 8.47
C ASP A 493 -7.94 -49.82 8.81
N LEU A 494 -8.53 -50.05 9.98
CA LEU A 494 -8.92 -51.39 10.42
C LEU A 494 -10.22 -51.81 9.71
N HIS A 495 -10.34 -53.11 9.43
CA HIS A 495 -11.49 -53.75 8.77
C HIS A 495 -12.27 -54.67 9.74
N PRO A 496 -12.87 -54.15 10.83
CA PRO A 496 -13.53 -54.96 11.84
C PRO A 496 -14.82 -55.63 11.35
N GLU A 497 -15.39 -55.18 10.22
CA GLU A 497 -16.57 -55.75 9.57
C GLU A 497 -16.43 -57.24 9.21
N THR A 498 -15.20 -57.76 9.16
CA THR A 498 -14.90 -59.17 8.91
C THR A 498 -15.16 -60.07 10.13
N LEU A 499 -15.26 -59.49 11.34
CA LEU A 499 -15.56 -60.21 12.56
C LEU A 499 -17.08 -60.39 12.73
N PRO A 500 -17.55 -61.52 13.30
CA PRO A 500 -18.95 -61.67 13.65
C PRO A 500 -19.39 -60.58 14.64
N GLY A 501 -20.40 -59.79 14.27
CA GLY A 501 -20.86 -58.65 15.06
C GLY A 501 -20.01 -57.38 14.91
N GLY A 502 -18.96 -57.40 14.10
CA GLY A 502 -18.03 -56.29 13.93
C GLY A 502 -18.67 -55.07 13.29
N THR A 503 -19.52 -55.27 12.28
CA THR A 503 -20.30 -54.20 11.64
C THR A 503 -21.27 -53.54 12.61
N GLU A 504 -21.98 -54.33 13.42
CA GLU A 504 -22.93 -53.82 14.40
C GLU A 504 -22.22 -53.03 15.50
N ILE A 505 -21.05 -53.48 15.95
CA ILE A 505 -20.21 -52.74 16.91
C ILE A 505 -19.70 -51.45 16.27
N ASN A 506 -19.25 -51.48 15.01
CA ASN A 506 -18.79 -50.28 14.31
C ASN A 506 -19.92 -49.25 14.17
N ASN A 507 -21.10 -49.70 13.76
CA ASN A 507 -22.27 -48.84 13.64
C ASN A 507 -22.67 -48.26 15.00
N MET A 508 -22.65 -49.05 16.08
CA MET A 508 -22.90 -48.54 17.43
C MET A 508 -21.88 -47.49 17.88
N LEU A 509 -20.60 -47.67 17.52
CA LEU A 509 -19.53 -46.71 17.84
C LEU A 509 -19.68 -45.42 17.03
N ILE A 510 -19.98 -45.53 15.74
CA ILE A 510 -20.26 -44.40 14.84
C ILE A 510 -21.50 -43.64 15.31
N ASP A 511 -22.59 -44.36 15.63
CA ASP A 511 -23.84 -43.76 16.15
C ASP A 511 -23.61 -43.06 17.51
N ALA A 512 -22.60 -43.48 18.27
CA ALA A 512 -22.20 -42.87 19.53
C ALA A 512 -21.10 -41.79 19.38
N ASP A 513 -20.69 -41.46 18.16
CA ASP A 513 -19.65 -40.48 17.83
C ASP A 513 -18.26 -40.83 18.44
N ILE A 514 -17.98 -42.13 18.55
CA ILE A 514 -16.71 -42.67 19.05
C ILE A 514 -15.91 -43.22 17.85
N PRO A 515 -14.71 -42.69 17.56
CA PRO A 515 -13.88 -43.21 16.48
C PRO A 515 -13.61 -44.71 16.68
N PRO A 516 -13.93 -45.58 15.71
CA PRO A 516 -13.78 -47.02 15.87
C PRO A 516 -12.41 -47.50 16.35
N GLY A 517 -11.34 -46.82 15.92
CA GLY A 517 -9.97 -47.12 16.35
C GLY A 517 -9.78 -47.07 17.86
N VAL A 518 -10.51 -46.19 18.57
CA VAL A 518 -10.45 -46.07 20.04
C VAL A 518 -10.95 -47.33 20.73
N PHE A 519 -11.81 -48.12 20.08
CA PHE A 519 -12.29 -49.40 20.60
C PHE A 519 -11.44 -50.58 20.12
N TRP A 520 -11.18 -50.65 18.81
CA TRP A 520 -10.56 -51.82 18.19
C TRP A 520 -9.08 -51.98 18.53
N TYR A 521 -8.30 -50.89 18.59
CA TYR A 521 -6.89 -50.97 18.96
C TYR A 521 -6.69 -51.46 20.41
N PRO A 522 -7.39 -50.91 21.44
CA PRO A 522 -7.32 -51.47 22.78
C PRO A 522 -7.83 -52.91 22.88
N MET A 523 -8.88 -53.28 22.13
CA MET A 523 -9.37 -54.66 22.13
C MET A 523 -8.30 -55.64 21.64
N TRP A 524 -7.61 -55.29 20.56
CA TRP A 524 -6.50 -56.09 20.04
C TRP A 524 -5.34 -56.19 21.05
N PHE A 525 -4.82 -55.07 21.57
CA PHE A 525 -3.69 -55.09 22.51
C PHE A 525 -4.01 -55.79 23.85
N LEU A 526 -5.18 -55.52 24.42
CA LEU A 526 -5.58 -56.12 25.69
C LEU A 526 -5.92 -57.61 25.52
N GLY A 527 -6.60 -57.97 24.42
CA GLY A 527 -6.88 -59.37 24.11
C GLY A 527 -5.60 -60.20 23.95
N GLY A 528 -4.59 -59.65 23.27
CA GLY A 528 -3.28 -60.31 23.12
C GLY A 528 -2.60 -60.53 24.47
N THR A 529 -2.65 -59.51 25.34
CA THR A 529 -2.14 -59.62 26.72
C THR A 529 -2.84 -60.74 27.50
N VAL A 530 -4.17 -60.83 27.41
CA VAL A 530 -4.96 -61.88 28.08
C VAL A 530 -4.61 -63.27 27.54
N VAL A 531 -4.48 -63.44 26.22
CA VAL A 531 -4.09 -64.72 25.60
C VAL A 531 -2.71 -65.15 26.08
N VAL A 532 -1.73 -64.25 26.08
CA VAL A 532 -0.37 -64.53 26.57
C VAL A 532 -0.40 -64.94 28.05
N MET A 533 -1.15 -64.23 28.89
CA MET A 533 -1.29 -64.55 30.32
C MET A 533 -1.94 -65.91 30.55
N LEU A 534 -3.00 -66.26 29.80
CA LEU A 534 -3.68 -67.55 29.91
C LEU A 534 -2.77 -68.72 29.49
N VAL A 535 -2.10 -68.59 28.33
CA VAL A 535 -1.20 -69.64 27.83
C VAL A 535 0.01 -69.78 28.76
N PHE A 536 0.54 -68.69 29.30
CA PHE A 536 1.58 -68.75 30.31
C PHE A 536 1.09 -69.38 31.62
N GLY A 537 -0.12 -69.06 32.08
CA GLY A 537 -0.70 -69.62 33.31
C GLY A 537 -0.83 -71.15 33.26
N VAL A 538 -1.20 -71.69 32.10
CA VAL A 538 -1.33 -73.15 31.89
C VAL A 538 0.02 -73.82 31.63
N SER A 539 0.82 -73.27 30.71
CA SER A 539 2.07 -73.92 30.28
C SER A 539 3.25 -73.70 31.23
N ARG A 540 3.21 -72.61 32.00
CA ARG A 540 4.32 -72.04 32.80
C ARG A 540 5.63 -71.91 32.03
N LYS A 541 5.55 -71.76 30.70
CA LYS A 541 6.69 -71.69 29.79
C LYS A 541 6.53 -70.47 28.88
N ILE A 542 7.64 -69.79 28.61
CA ILE A 542 7.66 -68.57 27.80
C ILE A 542 7.40 -68.87 26.32
N LEU A 543 7.95 -69.98 25.78
CA LEU A 543 7.78 -70.30 24.35
C LEU A 543 6.31 -70.51 23.94
N PRO A 544 5.49 -71.33 24.64
CA PRO A 544 4.07 -71.44 24.32
C PRO A 544 3.33 -70.10 24.48
N ALA A 545 3.69 -69.30 25.50
CA ALA A 545 3.06 -67.99 25.71
C ALA A 545 3.34 -67.02 24.56
N ALA A 546 4.59 -66.95 24.09
CA ALA A 546 4.96 -66.17 22.90
C ALA A 546 4.23 -66.67 21.65
N MET A 547 4.12 -67.99 21.47
CA MET A 547 3.34 -68.57 20.35
C MET A 547 1.84 -68.27 20.44
N GLY A 548 1.29 -68.15 21.64
CA GLY A 548 -0.08 -67.71 21.88
C GLY A 548 -0.29 -66.25 21.43
N GLY A 549 0.62 -65.36 21.78
CA GLY A 549 0.62 -63.96 21.32
C GLY A 549 0.74 -63.86 19.79
N ILE A 550 1.69 -64.59 19.18
CA ILE A 550 1.83 -64.63 17.72
C ILE A 550 0.54 -65.11 17.04
N SER A 551 -0.11 -66.14 17.57
CA SER A 551 -1.37 -66.65 17.01
C SER A 551 -2.50 -65.61 17.07
N TRP A 552 -2.55 -64.84 18.17
CA TRP A 552 -3.51 -63.73 18.31
C TRP A 552 -3.25 -62.63 17.29
N ASP A 553 -2.00 -62.19 17.16
CA ASP A 553 -1.65 -61.13 16.22
C ASP A 553 -1.86 -61.56 14.76
N ILE A 554 -1.55 -62.81 14.41
CA ILE A 554 -1.85 -63.36 13.07
C ILE A 554 -3.35 -63.33 12.79
N PHE A 555 -4.18 -63.69 13.77
CA PHE A 555 -5.63 -63.62 13.63
C PHE A 555 -6.08 -62.19 13.32
N TRP A 556 -5.57 -61.18 14.03
CA TRP A 556 -5.94 -59.78 13.79
C TRP A 556 -5.39 -59.20 12.50
N CYS A 557 -4.19 -59.61 12.07
CA CYS A 557 -3.64 -59.25 10.76
C CYS A 557 -4.53 -59.80 9.64
N ALA A 558 -4.93 -61.07 9.76
CA ALA A 558 -5.70 -61.77 8.72
C ALA A 558 -7.18 -61.39 8.70
N ALA A 559 -7.78 -61.17 9.88
CA ALA A 559 -9.19 -60.85 9.99
C ALA A 559 -9.43 -59.36 9.79
N VAL A 560 -8.72 -58.49 10.52
CA VAL A 560 -9.08 -57.08 10.67
C VAL A 560 -8.08 -56.14 9.97
N GLY A 561 -7.05 -56.68 9.30
CA GLY A 561 -6.11 -55.87 8.54
C GLY A 561 -5.10 -55.12 9.39
N VAL A 562 -4.80 -55.59 10.61
CA VAL A 562 -3.67 -55.06 11.39
C VAL A 562 -2.35 -55.32 10.64
N ASP A 563 -1.44 -54.36 10.63
CA ASP A 563 -0.19 -54.47 9.90
C ASP A 563 0.72 -55.59 10.43
N PHE A 564 1.35 -56.34 9.53
CA PHE A 564 2.19 -57.50 9.87
C PHE A 564 3.43 -57.17 10.72
N TRP A 565 3.87 -55.90 10.82
CA TRP A 565 5.03 -55.54 11.63
C TRP A 565 4.82 -55.88 13.12
N VAL A 566 3.56 -55.92 13.56
CA VAL A 566 3.19 -56.23 14.96
C VAL A 566 3.58 -57.65 15.38
N LEU A 567 3.85 -58.54 14.41
CA LEU A 567 4.36 -59.89 14.67
C LEU A 567 5.81 -59.91 15.17
N ILE A 568 6.58 -58.85 14.89
CA ILE A 568 8.03 -58.81 15.13
C ILE A 568 8.37 -58.97 16.63
N PRO A 569 7.77 -58.21 17.57
CA PRO A 569 8.14 -58.31 18.98
C PRO A 569 7.95 -59.72 19.55
N ASN A 570 6.79 -60.34 19.32
CA ASN A 570 6.50 -61.69 19.81
C ASN A 570 7.35 -62.77 19.12
N SER A 571 7.66 -62.59 17.83
CA SER A 571 8.57 -63.47 17.08
C SER A 571 10.00 -63.43 17.62
N LEU A 572 10.51 -62.25 17.98
CA LEU A 572 11.83 -62.10 18.59
C LEU A 572 11.93 -62.82 19.94
N VAL A 573 10.89 -62.75 20.77
CA VAL A 573 10.83 -63.48 22.05
C VAL A 573 10.83 -64.99 21.81
N ALA A 574 10.04 -65.48 20.86
CA ALA A 574 9.98 -66.91 20.53
C ALA A 574 11.34 -67.44 20.01
N ILE A 575 11.98 -66.70 19.09
CA ILE A 575 13.31 -67.05 18.55
C ILE A 575 14.37 -67.03 19.67
N GLY A 576 14.35 -65.99 20.52
CA GLY A 576 15.26 -65.86 21.66
C GLY A 576 15.18 -67.05 22.61
N GLU A 577 13.97 -67.50 22.95
CA GLU A 577 13.75 -68.65 23.83
C GLU A 577 14.18 -69.98 23.17
N ILE A 578 13.92 -70.17 21.88
CA ILE A 578 14.41 -71.35 21.14
C ILE A 578 15.94 -71.39 21.12
N ALA A 579 16.59 -70.24 20.88
CA ALA A 579 18.05 -70.13 20.90
C ALA A 579 18.63 -70.39 22.29
N ASN A 580 17.96 -69.95 23.35
CA ASN A 580 18.40 -70.15 24.73
C ASN A 580 18.32 -71.62 25.15
N ARG A 581 17.27 -72.35 24.75
CA ARG A 581 17.14 -73.80 25.00
C ARG A 581 18.22 -74.63 24.33
N LYS A 582 18.66 -74.24 23.12
CA LYS A 582 19.78 -74.90 22.43
C LYS A 582 21.11 -74.72 23.16
N LYS A 583 21.30 -73.63 23.92
CA LYS A 583 22.51 -73.39 24.73
C LYS A 583 22.50 -74.12 26.09
N GLN A 584 21.34 -74.53 26.60
CA GLN A 584 21.22 -75.33 27.82
C GLN A 584 21.28 -76.85 27.55
N SER A 585 21.13 -77.28 26.28
CA SER A 585 21.27 -78.67 25.84
C SER A 585 22.66 -79.00 25.24
N LEU A 586 23.61 -78.06 25.36
CA LEU A 586 25.05 -78.18 25.10
C LEU A 586 25.77 -77.98 26.43
#